data_AF-A0A847SPP1-F1
#
_entry.id   AF-A0A847SPP1-F1
#
_cell.length_a   1.000
_cell.length_b   1.000
_cell.length_c   1.000
_cell.angle_alpha   90.00
_cell.angle_beta   90.00
_cell.angle_gamma   90.00
#
_symmetry.space_group_name_H-M   'P 1'
#
loop_
_entity.id
_entity.type
_entity.pdbx_description
1 polymer ?
#
loop_
_entity_poly.entity_id
_entity_poly.type
_entity_poly.pdbx_seq_one_letter_code
_entity_poly.pdbx_strand_id
1 'polypeptide(L)'
;MTKIMTTCRCTAIKNLTADLVGWSSGELSEIGLGEEMDIDAFNRFADIYRIIFYLRRGLPVAGYKDLGEVHDRHLSDRMPLETFEALGTTEAALILFQTLNGR
;
A
#
# COMPACT_ATOMS: atom_id res chain seq x y z
N MET A 1 13.11 -20.76 -21.13
CA MET A 1 12.77 -19.36 -20.79
C MET A 1 11.54 -19.38 -19.90
N THR A 2 11.72 -19.27 -18.59
CA THR A 2 10.64 -19.32 -17.62
C THR A 2 9.88 -18.00 -17.69
N LYS A 3 8.59 -18.06 -18.02
CA LYS A 3 7.69 -16.91 -18.07
C LYS A 3 7.41 -16.47 -16.63
N ILE A 4 8.24 -15.59 -16.08
CA ILE A 4 8.13 -15.14 -14.68
C ILE A 4 7.07 -14.03 -14.58
N MET A 5 5.93 -14.39 -13.96
CA MET A 5 5.05 -13.53 -13.14
C MET A 5 4.74 -12.10 -13.63
N THR A 6 4.01 -11.95 -14.73
CA THR A 6 3.21 -10.72 -14.94
C THR A 6 1.88 -10.75 -14.16
N THR A 7 1.48 -11.90 -13.62
CA THR A 7 0.21 -12.09 -12.91
C THR A 7 0.15 -11.32 -11.59
N CYS A 8 1.23 -11.29 -10.79
CA CYS A 8 1.17 -10.70 -9.44
C CYS A 8 0.97 -9.18 -9.44
N ARG A 9 1.61 -8.42 -10.35
CA ARG A 9 1.48 -6.95 -10.39
C ARG A 9 0.08 -6.56 -10.86
N CYS A 10 -0.42 -7.22 -11.90
CA CYS A 10 -1.80 -7.02 -12.38
C CYS A 10 -2.83 -7.42 -11.31
N THR A 11 -2.57 -8.47 -10.52
CA THR A 11 -3.43 -8.83 -9.39
C THR A 11 -3.46 -7.75 -8.32
N ALA A 12 -2.30 -7.23 -7.89
CA ALA A 12 -2.25 -6.17 -6.88
C ALA A 12 -3.01 -4.92 -7.35
N ILE A 13 -2.78 -4.47 -8.59
CA ILE A 13 -3.48 -3.31 -9.16
C ILE A 13 -4.98 -3.58 -9.31
N LYS A 14 -5.40 -4.78 -9.71
CA LYS A 14 -6.83 -5.13 -9.80
C LYS A 14 -7.52 -5.08 -8.44
N ASN A 15 -6.85 -5.58 -7.39
CA ASN A 15 -7.40 -5.52 -6.03
C ASN A 15 -7.44 -4.08 -5.53
N LEU A 16 -6.37 -3.30 -5.76
CA LEU A 16 -6.35 -1.87 -5.47
C LEU A 16 -7.54 -1.15 -6.12
N THR A 17 -7.76 -1.33 -7.43
CA THR A 17 -8.87 -0.67 -8.11
C THR A 17 -10.23 -1.09 -7.57
N ALA A 18 -10.39 -2.34 -7.12
CA ALA A 18 -11.63 -2.82 -6.52
C ALA A 18 -11.84 -2.20 -5.12
N ASP A 19 -10.77 -2.10 -4.33
CA ASP A 19 -10.79 -1.53 -2.98
C ASP A 19 -11.10 -0.02 -3.03
N LEU A 20 -10.62 0.70 -4.06
CA LEU A 20 -10.85 2.13 -4.24
C LEU A 20 -12.28 2.50 -4.66
N VAL A 21 -13.10 1.55 -5.15
CA VAL A 21 -14.49 1.85 -5.59
C VAL A 21 -15.34 2.43 -4.46
N GLY A 22 -15.05 2.05 -3.21
CA GLY A 22 -15.78 2.52 -2.03
C GLY A 22 -15.26 3.81 -1.41
N TRP A 23 -14.18 4.39 -1.94
CA TRP A 23 -13.51 5.52 -1.32
C TRP A 23 -14.23 6.84 -1.60
N SER A 24 -14.23 7.71 -0.60
CA SER A 24 -14.73 9.08 -0.75
C SER A 24 -13.80 9.93 -1.61
N SER A 25 -14.32 11.04 -2.13
CA SER A 25 -13.51 11.99 -2.92
C SER A 25 -12.34 12.58 -2.13
N GLY A 26 -12.49 12.75 -0.81
CA GLY A 26 -11.40 13.18 0.07
C GLY A 26 -10.26 12.16 0.11
N GLU A 27 -10.58 10.89 0.35
CA GLU A 27 -9.59 9.81 0.40
C GLU A 27 -8.91 9.58 -0.96
N LEU A 28 -9.66 9.69 -2.05
CA LEU A 28 -9.09 9.62 -3.41
C LEU A 28 -8.15 10.80 -3.68
N SER A 29 -8.51 12.01 -3.25
CA SER A 29 -7.66 13.19 -3.37
C SER A 29 -6.35 13.05 -2.58
N GLU A 30 -6.40 12.44 -1.38
CA GLU A 30 -5.21 12.22 -0.57
C GLU A 30 -4.13 11.39 -1.30
N ILE A 31 -4.54 10.44 -2.13
CA ILE A 31 -3.64 9.56 -2.89
C ILE A 31 -3.38 10.07 -4.32
N GLY A 32 -3.76 11.30 -4.64
CA GLY A 32 -3.49 11.91 -5.96
C GLY A 32 -4.56 11.63 -7.04
N LEU A 33 -5.71 11.05 -6.68
CA LEU A 33 -6.87 10.88 -7.55
C LEU A 33 -7.96 11.94 -7.30
N GLY A 34 -7.55 13.16 -6.94
CA GLY A 34 -8.44 14.31 -6.74
C GLY A 34 -8.86 14.98 -8.05
N GLU A 35 -9.46 16.17 -7.95
CA GLU A 35 -9.80 16.98 -9.14
C GLU A 35 -8.57 17.31 -9.98
N GLU A 36 -7.47 17.68 -9.33
CA GLU A 36 -6.15 17.76 -9.93
C GLU A 36 -5.40 16.45 -9.65
N MET A 37 -5.19 15.66 -10.71
CA MET A 37 -4.53 14.37 -10.58
C MET A 37 -3.03 14.54 -10.36
N ASP A 38 -2.54 14.07 -9.21
CA ASP A 38 -1.13 13.90 -8.91
C ASP A 38 -0.74 12.44 -9.17
N ILE A 39 -0.28 12.18 -10.40
CA ILE A 39 0.13 10.85 -10.84
C ILE A 39 1.29 10.31 -10.00
N ASP A 40 2.20 11.16 -9.54
CA ASP A 40 3.35 10.73 -8.76
C ASP A 40 2.93 10.28 -7.36
N ALA A 41 2.01 11.02 -6.72
CA ALA A 41 1.37 10.59 -5.48
C ALA A 41 0.64 9.26 -5.63
N PHE A 42 -0.17 9.11 -6.69
CA PHE A 42 -0.90 7.87 -6.94
C PHE A 42 0.03 6.69 -7.18
N ASN A 43 1.10 6.87 -7.97
CA ASN A 43 2.09 5.83 -8.21
C ASN A 43 2.79 5.40 -6.91
N ARG A 44 3.17 6.35 -6.05
CA ARG A 44 3.76 6.05 -4.73
C ARG A 44 2.79 5.26 -3.86
N PHE A 45 1.52 5.65 -3.82
CA PHE A 45 0.49 4.93 -3.07
C PHE A 45 0.29 3.50 -3.62
N ALA A 46 0.17 3.34 -4.93
CA ALA A 46 0.00 2.04 -5.56
C ALA A 46 1.18 1.10 -5.32
N ASP A 47 2.42 1.63 -5.29
CA ASP A 47 3.60 0.84 -4.93
C ASP A 47 3.59 0.42 -3.46
N ILE A 48 3.20 1.31 -2.55
CA ILE A 48 3.04 0.97 -1.13
C ILE A 48 1.97 -0.11 -0.95
N TYR A 49 0.79 0.05 -1.56
CA TYR A 49 -0.26 -0.95 -1.55
C TYR A 49 0.26 -2.32 -2.02
N ARG A 50 1.01 -2.34 -3.13
CA ARG A 50 1.60 -3.57 -3.67
C ARG A 50 2.57 -4.23 -2.71
N ILE A 51 3.40 -3.45 -2.00
CA ILE A 51 4.32 -3.96 -0.98
C ILE A 51 3.52 -4.67 0.12
N ILE A 52 2.54 -3.99 0.72
CA ILE A 52 1.69 -4.56 1.78
C ILE A 52 0.94 -5.80 1.28
N PHE A 53 0.35 -5.72 0.10
CA PHE A 53 -0.41 -6.80 -0.53
C PHE A 53 0.42 -8.08 -0.71
N TYR A 54 1.70 -7.95 -1.08
CA TYR A 54 2.62 -9.07 -1.24
C TYR A 54 3.10 -9.64 0.11
N LEU A 55 3.52 -8.77 1.04
CA LEU A 55 4.00 -9.22 2.35
C LEU A 55 2.94 -10.00 3.11
N ARG A 56 1.67 -9.56 3.06
CA ARG A 56 0.51 -10.29 3.64
C ARG A 56 0.29 -11.70 3.06
N ARG A 57 0.82 -11.96 1.86
CA ARG A 57 0.72 -13.26 1.19
C ARG A 57 2.01 -14.08 1.31
N GLY A 58 2.96 -13.63 2.14
CA GLY A 58 4.27 -14.25 2.28
C GLY A 58 5.12 -14.17 1.00
N LEU A 59 4.82 -13.24 0.10
CA LEU A 59 5.56 -13.06 -1.14
C LEU A 59 6.74 -12.10 -0.91
N PRO A 60 7.92 -12.40 -1.49
CA PRO A 60 9.11 -11.59 -1.28
C PRO A 60 8.96 -10.21 -1.93
N VAL A 61 9.41 -9.18 -1.22
CA VAL A 61 9.50 -7.81 -1.69
C VAL A 61 10.90 -7.29 -1.43
N ALA A 62 11.50 -6.61 -2.41
CA ALA A 62 12.82 -6.03 -2.20
C ALA A 62 12.77 -4.93 -1.12
N GLY A 63 13.67 -5.02 -0.14
CA GLY A 63 13.83 -4.01 0.91
C GLY A 63 12.99 -4.22 2.18
N TYR A 64 12.15 -5.27 2.23
CA TYR A 64 11.44 -5.70 3.45
C TYR A 64 11.33 -7.22 3.51
N LYS A 65 11.62 -7.79 4.66
CA LYS A 65 11.48 -9.23 4.96
C LYS A 65 10.02 -9.63 5.18
N ASP A 66 9.28 -8.82 5.94
CA ASP A 66 7.90 -9.08 6.37
C ASP A 66 7.19 -7.77 6.74
N LEU A 67 5.92 -7.86 7.15
CA LEU A 67 5.16 -6.70 7.63
C LEU A 67 5.72 -6.10 8.92
N GLY A 68 6.34 -6.93 9.77
CA GLY A 68 6.98 -6.47 11.00
C GLY A 68 8.12 -5.49 10.69
N GLU A 69 8.95 -5.80 9.70
CA GLU A 69 10.01 -4.88 9.29
C GLU A 69 9.47 -3.55 8.72
N VAL A 70 8.35 -3.57 7.98
CA VAL A 70 7.68 -2.34 7.54
C VAL A 70 7.21 -1.52 8.73
N HIS A 71 6.58 -2.17 9.70
CA HIS A 71 6.10 -1.53 10.92
C HIS A 71 7.26 -0.92 11.72
N ASP A 72 8.28 -1.71 12.03
CA ASP A 72 9.39 -1.27 12.88
C ASP A 72 10.17 -0.11 12.30
N ARG A 73 10.23 -0.01 10.96
CA ARG A 73 10.97 1.05 10.27
C ARG A 73 10.18 2.34 10.11
N HIS A 74 8.85 2.28 10.06
CA HIS A 74 8.03 3.42 9.63
C HIS A 74 6.87 3.76 10.55
N LEU A 75 6.33 2.79 11.29
CA LEU A 75 5.05 2.93 11.99
C LEU A 75 5.11 2.64 13.50
N SER A 76 6.26 2.17 14.03
CA SER A 76 6.42 1.80 15.44
C SER A 76 6.05 2.93 16.41
N ASP A 77 6.33 4.17 16.03
CA ASP A 77 6.03 5.35 16.85
C ASP A 77 4.58 5.82 16.72
N ARG A 78 3.84 5.30 15.74
CA ARG A 78 2.46 5.72 15.44
C ARG A 78 1.41 4.74 15.96
N MET A 79 1.70 3.45 15.91
CA MET A 79 0.76 2.42 16.37
C MET A 79 1.47 1.11 16.72
N PRO A 80 0.85 0.25 17.54
CA PRO A 80 1.34 -1.11 17.77
C PRO A 80 1.28 -1.98 16.51
N LEU A 81 2.18 -2.96 16.40
CA LEU A 81 2.21 -3.92 15.29
C LEU A 81 0.88 -4.66 15.13
N GLU A 82 0.29 -5.10 16.24
CA GLU A 82 -0.99 -5.81 16.23
C GLU A 82 -2.13 -4.98 15.61
N THR A 83 -2.11 -3.67 15.85
CA THR A 83 -3.07 -2.74 15.22
C THR A 83 -2.83 -2.66 13.73
N PHE A 84 -1.57 -2.53 13.30
CA PHE A 84 -1.21 -2.48 11.88
C PHE A 84 -1.56 -3.79 11.13
N GLU A 85 -1.35 -4.93 11.77
CA GLU A 85 -1.69 -6.25 11.20
C GLU A 85 -3.21 -6.46 11.07
N ALA A 86 -4.01 -5.89 11.98
CA ALA A 86 -5.46 -5.98 11.95
C ALA A 86 -6.12 -5.15 10.83
N LEU A 87 -5.44 -4.12 10.30
CA LEU A 87 -5.96 -3.26 9.22
C LEU A 87 -6.24 -4.04 7.94
N GLY A 88 -7.06 -3.50 7.06
CA GLY A 88 -7.11 -3.91 5.66
C GLY A 88 -5.82 -3.55 4.90
N THR A 89 -5.62 -4.13 3.71
CA THR A 89 -4.44 -3.81 2.87
C THR A 89 -4.41 -2.32 2.51
N THR A 90 -5.57 -1.76 2.14
CA THR A 90 -5.70 -0.37 1.70
C THR A 90 -5.51 0.62 2.85
N GLU A 91 -6.06 0.32 4.02
CA GLU A 91 -5.89 1.13 5.24
C GLU A 91 -4.43 1.15 5.69
N ALA A 92 -3.79 -0.03 5.74
CA ALA A 92 -2.36 -0.13 6.05
C ALA A 92 -1.49 0.64 5.04
N ALA A 93 -1.84 0.58 3.76
CA ALA A 93 -1.16 1.33 2.71
C ALA A 93 -1.34 2.85 2.87
N LEU A 94 -2.55 3.30 3.21
CA LEU A 94 -2.86 4.72 3.41
C LEU A 94 -2.08 5.30 4.58
N ILE A 95 -2.07 4.62 5.72
CA ILE A 95 -1.33 5.04 6.91
C ILE A 95 0.17 5.13 6.62
N LEU A 96 0.73 4.13 5.93
CA LEU A 96 2.13 4.16 5.53
C LEU A 96 2.43 5.29 4.54
N PHE A 97 1.55 5.51 3.56
CA PHE A 97 1.67 6.61 2.61
C PHE A 97 1.64 7.98 3.29
N GLN A 98 0.71 8.20 4.21
CA GLN A 98 0.64 9.44 5.01
C GLN A 98 1.92 9.63 5.83
N THR A 99 2.40 8.57 6.48
CA THR A 99 3.62 8.60 7.29
C THR A 99 4.85 8.97 6.47
N LEU A 100 5.03 8.36 5.30
CA LEU A 100 6.17 8.66 4.42
C LEU A 100 6.11 10.06 3.80
N ASN A 101 4.92 10.66 3.73
CA ASN A 101 4.72 12.03 3.27
C ASN A 101 4.73 13.06 4.42
N GLY A 102 5.03 12.64 5.65
CA GLY A 102 5.09 13.54 6.82
C GLY A 102 3.75 14.04 7.32
N ARG A 103 2.66 13.29 7.09
CA ARG A 103 1.31 13.56 7.57
C ARG A 103 0.95 12.68 8.77
#